data_AF-A0AAW1KJ90-F1
#
_entry.id   AF-A0AAW1KJ90-F1
#
_cell.length_a   1.000
_cell.length_b   1.000
_cell.length_c   1.000
_cell.angle_alpha   90.00
_cell.angle_beta   90.00
_cell.angle_gamma   90.00
#
_symmetry.space_group_name_H-M   'P 1'
#
loop_
_entity.id
_entity.type
_entity.pdbx_description
1 polymer ?
#
loop_
_entity_poly.entity_id
_entity_poly.type
_entity_poly.pdbx_seq_one_letter_code
_entity_poly.pdbx_strand_id
1 'polypeptide(L)'
;MSEVDLKVNLAVDSKVEEIRCPATATAEDICILLCRKLGIGTIARHLFALRIHGKQIFLMPSATFVEKVKEYDLRIRFKVASTKKLKKIDIKAYDYYFHQARNDVLENKIPDIVYEKYRKELVGLGITDMYRVMLEKEIVQETVENDYKKYIPKEVLKRHAFFIKKPIHDTLSKIKKSGHDAWYVKAEYLRQLDLMASEYLAEEYKAVTEEEGIISSLIVRVSPFAVEPGIKYCLESKKDKWHCICALEDLGFISLRKDSTVEISRRNGIPFYLKFNNMQNMLSFVSLVDGYYRLSVKWTFNICKDVITPSLLKLYSMKCHGPVGGEFSYAKLEEKRGNTPGCFILRESDSKYNIFYIDVCVKDSSKPQTFKLEYVSPDSFIFHNDVTRYNSLPQLMAAYNREDGPIYLGECLPPSENEKSPLLLCQSDNLTGESLIDSSTIESLYVHPRCINSKDLQIYKGQ
;
A
#
# COMPACT_ATOMS: atom_id res chain seq x y z
N MET A 1 -24.65 13.28 -16.33
CA MET A 1 -24.15 12.23 -15.42
C MET A 1 -24.43 12.67 -14.00
N SER A 2 -24.88 11.79 -13.10
CA SER A 2 -25.06 12.16 -11.69
C SER A 2 -23.70 12.44 -11.06
N GLU A 3 -23.61 13.52 -10.29
CA GLU A 3 -22.44 13.89 -9.51
C GLU A 3 -22.70 13.62 -8.04
N VAL A 4 -21.63 13.35 -7.29
CA VAL A 4 -21.65 13.07 -5.86
C VAL A 4 -20.67 14.00 -5.17
N ASP A 5 -21.13 14.60 -4.06
CA ASP A 5 -20.29 15.40 -3.17
C ASP A 5 -19.85 14.56 -1.98
N LEU A 6 -18.54 14.54 -1.74
CA LEU A 6 -17.87 13.79 -0.69
C LEU A 6 -17.07 14.74 0.20
N LYS A 7 -16.99 14.43 1.49
CA LYS A 7 -16.06 15.04 2.44
C LYS A 7 -15.01 14.02 2.81
N VAL A 8 -13.75 14.36 2.63
CA VAL A 8 -12.64 13.48 2.99
C VAL A 8 -11.74 14.17 4.01
N ASN A 9 -11.69 13.60 5.21
CA ASN A 9 -10.81 14.02 6.28
C ASN A 9 -9.38 13.58 5.97
N LEU A 10 -8.44 14.51 6.13
CA LEU A 10 -7.02 14.27 5.97
C LEU A 10 -6.34 14.17 7.34
N ALA A 11 -5.28 13.35 7.44
CA ALA A 11 -4.51 13.23 8.66
C ALA A 11 -3.66 14.50 8.95
N VAL A 12 -3.23 15.18 7.89
CA VAL A 12 -2.46 16.43 7.96
C VAL A 12 -3.40 17.62 8.18
N ASP A 13 -2.98 18.53 9.06
CA ASP A 13 -3.65 19.80 9.39
C ASP A 13 -5.13 19.73 9.80
N SER A 14 -5.66 18.54 10.10
CA SER A 14 -7.09 18.31 10.38
C SER A 14 -8.00 18.88 9.29
N LYS A 15 -7.51 18.91 8.05
CA LYS A 15 -8.21 19.48 6.90
C LYS A 15 -9.29 18.51 6.40
N VAL A 16 -10.43 19.06 6.00
CA VAL A 16 -11.47 18.33 5.26
C VAL A 16 -11.45 18.83 3.81
N GLU A 17 -11.33 17.90 2.87
CA GLU A 17 -11.44 18.19 1.44
C GLU A 17 -12.87 17.87 0.97
N GLU A 18 -13.52 18.85 0.37
CA GLU A 18 -14.79 18.65 -0.34
C GLU A 18 -14.49 18.28 -1.80
N ILE A 19 -15.03 17.14 -2.24
CA ILE A 19 -14.76 16.57 -3.55
C ILE A 19 -16.06 16.35 -4.27
N ARG A 20 -16.21 16.99 -5.42
CA ARG A 20 -17.29 16.76 -6.37
C ARG A 20 -16.78 15.86 -7.49
N CYS A 21 -17.39 14.69 -7.66
CA CYS A 21 -16.96 13.72 -8.65
C CYS A 21 -18.15 13.05 -9.35
N PRO A 22 -17.95 12.44 -10.54
CA PRO A 22 -18.96 11.61 -11.16
C PRO A 22 -19.36 10.43 -10.26
N ALA A 23 -20.61 9.98 -10.32
CA ALA A 23 -21.07 8.80 -9.57
C ALA A 23 -20.31 7.49 -9.93
N THR A 24 -19.66 7.47 -11.09
CA THR A 24 -18.80 6.37 -11.54
C THR A 24 -17.39 6.42 -10.98
N ALA A 25 -17.00 7.50 -10.30
CA ALA A 25 -15.69 7.61 -9.68
C ALA A 25 -15.53 6.55 -8.59
N THR A 26 -14.39 5.89 -8.60
CA THR A 26 -14.06 4.83 -7.64
C THR A 26 -13.34 5.38 -6.42
N ALA A 27 -13.29 4.60 -5.34
CA ALA A 27 -12.51 4.92 -4.16
C ALA A 27 -11.02 5.15 -4.50
N GLU A 28 -10.46 4.37 -5.43
CA GLU A 28 -9.10 4.56 -5.90
C GLU A 28 -8.91 5.89 -6.65
N ASP A 29 -9.86 6.32 -7.49
CA ASP A 29 -9.79 7.60 -8.18
C ASP A 29 -9.68 8.77 -7.20
N ILE A 30 -10.46 8.72 -6.11
CA ILE A 30 -10.43 9.73 -5.05
C ILE A 30 -9.11 9.67 -4.28
N CYS A 31 -8.59 8.48 -3.96
CA CYS A 31 -7.26 8.33 -3.36
C CYS A 31 -6.17 8.96 -4.24
N ILE A 32 -6.17 8.67 -5.55
CA ILE A 32 -5.18 9.19 -6.50
C ILE A 32 -5.28 10.71 -6.60
N LEU A 33 -6.50 11.26 -6.70
CA LEU A 33 -6.74 12.70 -6.73
C LEU A 33 -6.15 13.40 -5.50
N LEU A 34 -6.44 12.88 -4.31
CA LEU A 34 -5.97 13.46 -3.06
C LEU A 34 -4.46 13.29 -2.86
N CYS A 35 -3.91 12.12 -3.18
CA CYS A 35 -2.45 11.92 -3.14
C CYS A 35 -1.73 12.94 -4.02
N ARG A 36 -2.23 13.15 -5.24
CA ARG A 36 -1.69 14.17 -6.14
C ARG A 36 -1.79 15.59 -5.57
N LYS A 37 -2.94 15.96 -4.99
CA LYS A 37 -3.12 17.27 -4.31
C LYS A 37 -2.13 17.47 -3.15
N LEU A 38 -1.83 16.39 -2.42
CA LEU A 38 -0.90 16.38 -1.29
C LEU A 38 0.58 16.30 -1.71
N GLY A 39 0.86 16.17 -3.00
CA GLY A 39 2.22 15.99 -3.52
C GLY A 39 2.83 14.62 -3.18
N ILE A 40 1.99 13.63 -2.83
CA ILE A 40 2.39 12.23 -2.69
C ILE A 40 2.61 11.68 -4.10
N GLY A 41 3.73 11.02 -4.32
CA GLY A 41 4.19 10.49 -5.59
C GLY A 41 3.45 9.25 -6.07
N THR A 42 3.72 8.87 -7.33
CA THR A 42 3.03 7.80 -8.03
C THR A 42 3.27 6.42 -7.43
N ILE A 43 4.40 6.21 -6.75
CA ILE A 43 4.70 4.97 -6.03
C ILE A 43 3.93 4.91 -4.70
N ALA A 44 4.09 5.93 -3.84
CA ALA A 44 3.53 5.90 -2.48
C ALA A 44 1.99 5.96 -2.44
N ARG A 45 1.32 6.44 -3.50
CA ARG A 45 -0.15 6.46 -3.59
C ARG A 45 -0.79 5.09 -3.34
N HIS A 46 -0.10 4.01 -3.69
CA HIS A 46 -0.62 2.64 -3.55
C HIS A 46 -0.73 2.17 -2.09
N LEU A 47 -0.15 2.92 -1.14
CA LEU A 47 -0.27 2.66 0.29
C LEU A 47 -1.57 3.21 0.90
N PHE A 48 -2.30 4.04 0.16
CA PHE A 48 -3.46 4.78 0.64
C PHE A 48 -4.78 4.11 0.29
N ALA A 49 -5.77 4.28 1.17
CA ALA A 49 -7.15 3.86 0.94
C ALA A 49 -8.13 4.82 1.63
N LEU A 50 -9.40 4.76 1.22
CA LEU A 50 -10.49 5.47 1.89
C LEU A 50 -11.12 4.59 2.97
N ARG A 51 -11.27 5.17 4.15
CA ARG A 51 -12.02 4.59 5.27
C ARG A 51 -13.32 5.34 5.48
N ILE A 52 -14.41 4.65 5.81
CA ILE A 52 -15.65 5.32 6.22
C ILE A 52 -15.37 6.09 7.51
N HIS A 53 -15.71 7.38 7.54
CA HIS A 53 -15.44 8.22 8.70
C HIS A 53 -16.14 7.66 9.96
N GLY A 54 -15.41 7.63 11.07
CA GLY A 54 -15.91 7.09 12.35
C GLY A 54 -16.04 5.57 12.43
N LYS A 55 -15.70 4.82 11.36
CA LYS A 55 -15.71 3.35 11.35
C LYS A 55 -14.32 2.80 11.04
N GLN A 56 -14.06 1.54 11.40
CA GLN A 56 -12.86 0.79 11.00
C GLN A 56 -13.14 -0.07 9.75
N ILE A 57 -13.81 0.52 8.76
CA ILE A 57 -14.20 -0.15 7.52
C ILE A 57 -13.64 0.66 6.36
N PHE A 58 -12.77 0.03 5.57
CA PHE A 58 -12.19 0.59 4.37
C PHE A 58 -12.98 0.17 3.14
N LEU A 59 -13.01 1.05 2.15
CA LEU A 59 -13.59 0.74 0.85
C LEU A 59 -12.61 -0.11 0.04
N MET A 60 -13.14 -1.06 -0.73
CA MET A 60 -12.35 -1.70 -1.79
C MET A 60 -12.04 -0.67 -2.90
N PRO A 61 -10.94 -0.83 -3.66
CA PRO A 61 -10.49 0.18 -4.61
C PRO A 61 -11.53 0.58 -5.66
N SER A 62 -12.31 -0.37 -6.19
CA SER A 62 -13.35 -0.13 -7.19
C SER A 62 -14.72 0.27 -6.61
N ALA A 63 -14.85 0.46 -5.30
CA ALA A 63 -16.11 0.90 -4.69
C ALA A 63 -16.52 2.27 -5.24
N THR A 64 -17.80 2.43 -5.57
CA THR A 64 -18.41 3.71 -5.97
C THR A 64 -19.29 4.28 -4.84
N PHE A 65 -19.62 5.56 -4.93
CA PHE A 65 -20.23 6.33 -3.83
C PHE A 65 -21.77 6.40 -3.93
N VAL A 66 -22.42 5.25 -4.06
CA VAL A 66 -23.87 5.18 -4.33
C VAL A 66 -24.73 5.28 -3.07
N GLU A 67 -24.12 5.25 -1.87
CA GLU A 67 -24.81 5.20 -0.58
C GLU A 67 -25.02 6.58 0.09
N LYS A 68 -25.79 6.62 1.18
CA LYS A 68 -26.00 7.81 2.05
C LYS A 68 -24.72 8.32 2.72
N VAL A 69 -23.65 7.53 2.75
CA VAL A 69 -22.39 7.90 3.39
C VAL A 69 -21.65 8.89 2.51
N LYS A 70 -21.34 10.05 3.07
CA LYS A 70 -20.62 11.13 2.35
C LYS A 70 -19.32 11.54 3.00
N GLU A 71 -18.95 10.93 4.13
CA GLU A 71 -17.76 11.31 4.90
C GLU A 71 -16.78 10.14 5.02
N TYR A 72 -15.54 10.40 4.64
CA TYR A 72 -14.45 9.42 4.58
C TYR A 72 -13.18 9.98 5.21
N ASP A 73 -12.23 9.10 5.50
CA ASP A 73 -10.86 9.44 5.88
C ASP A 73 -9.90 8.92 4.80
N LEU A 74 -9.02 9.76 4.29
CA LEU A 74 -7.88 9.30 3.51
C LEU A 74 -6.82 8.79 4.48
N ARG A 75 -6.37 7.54 4.33
CA ARG A 75 -5.41 6.94 5.26
C ARG A 75 -4.37 6.10 4.55
N ILE A 76 -3.16 6.09 5.09
CA ILE A 76 -2.22 5.01 4.80
C ILE A 76 -2.78 3.75 5.47
N ARG A 77 -3.07 2.76 4.65
CA ARG A 77 -3.65 1.48 5.05
C ARG A 77 -2.60 0.38 5.07
N PHE A 78 -1.74 0.35 4.06
CA PHE A 78 -0.72 -0.67 3.90
C PHE A 78 0.60 -0.21 4.53
N LYS A 79 1.01 -0.89 5.61
CA LYS A 79 2.27 -0.58 6.31
C LYS A 79 3.47 -1.02 5.45
N VAL A 80 4.50 -0.19 5.41
CA VAL A 80 5.82 -0.54 4.83
C VAL A 80 6.69 -1.14 5.95
N ALA A 81 7.54 -2.11 5.63
CA ALA A 81 8.37 -2.84 6.61
C ALA A 81 9.18 -1.92 7.55
N SER A 82 9.64 -0.78 7.04
CA SER A 82 10.33 0.23 7.84
C SER A 82 9.91 1.65 7.48
N THR A 83 9.79 2.51 8.48
CA THR A 83 9.56 3.95 8.30
C THR A 83 10.71 4.65 7.57
N LYS A 84 11.94 4.11 7.65
CA LYS A 84 13.09 4.58 6.87
C LYS A 84 12.88 4.32 5.37
N LYS A 85 12.35 3.14 5.02
CA LYS A 85 12.00 2.77 3.63
C LYS A 85 10.90 3.70 3.11
N LEU A 86 9.84 3.93 3.90
CA LEU A 86 8.79 4.89 3.54
C LEU A 86 9.33 6.29 3.28
N LYS A 87 10.22 6.80 4.14
CA LYS A 87 10.84 8.13 3.96
C LYS A 87 11.66 8.25 2.68
N LYS A 88 12.35 7.16 2.27
CA LYS A 88 13.10 7.09 1.01
C LYS A 88 12.19 7.03 -0.21
N ILE A 89 11.09 6.28 -0.11
CA ILE A 89 10.08 6.17 -1.19
C ILE A 89 9.45 7.55 -1.41
N ASP A 90 8.95 8.18 -0.34
CA ASP A 90 8.24 9.44 -0.46
C ASP A 90 8.18 10.18 0.90
N ILE A 91 8.77 11.37 0.93
CA ILE A 91 8.82 12.21 2.14
C ILE A 91 7.44 12.75 2.55
N LYS A 92 6.54 12.99 1.59
CA LYS A 92 5.16 13.48 1.86
C LYS A 92 4.28 12.36 2.39
N ALA A 93 4.42 11.14 1.88
CA ALA A 93 3.74 9.98 2.44
C ALA A 93 4.24 9.64 3.85
N TYR A 94 5.56 9.73 4.07
CA TYR A 94 6.14 9.60 5.41
C TYR A 94 5.58 10.64 6.40
N ASP A 95 5.47 11.89 5.95
CA ASP A 95 4.89 12.97 6.74
C ASP A 95 3.42 12.72 7.08
N TYR A 96 2.64 12.29 6.08
CA TYR A 96 1.25 11.91 6.27
C TYR A 96 1.11 10.75 7.27
N TYR A 97 1.98 9.75 7.18
CA TYR A 97 2.03 8.62 8.12
C TYR A 97 2.29 9.08 9.55
N PHE A 98 3.25 10.00 9.75
CA PHE A 98 3.51 10.60 11.05
C PHE A 98 2.26 11.28 11.62
N HIS A 99 1.60 12.13 10.83
CA HIS A 99 0.39 12.83 11.30
C HIS A 99 -0.77 11.87 11.59
N GLN A 100 -0.93 10.82 10.78
CA GLN A 100 -1.91 9.77 11.04
C GLN A 100 -1.65 9.05 12.36
N ALA A 101 -0.41 8.59 12.56
CA ALA A 101 0.04 7.92 13.78
C ALA A 101 -0.13 8.81 15.02
N ARG A 102 0.30 10.07 14.93
CA ARG A 102 0.12 11.09 15.96
C ARG A 102 -1.34 11.24 16.36
N ASN A 103 -2.22 11.43 15.39
CA ASN A 103 -3.65 11.63 15.66
C ASN A 103 -4.29 10.39 16.30
N ASP A 104 -3.91 9.19 15.87
CA ASP A 104 -4.43 7.96 16.47
C ASP A 104 -3.94 7.75 17.90
N VAL A 105 -2.67 8.09 18.20
CA VAL A 105 -2.14 8.09 19.57
C VAL A 105 -2.91 9.08 20.46
N LEU A 106 -3.13 10.32 19.97
CA LEU A 106 -3.85 11.34 20.72
C LEU A 106 -5.29 10.94 21.07
N GLU A 107 -5.96 10.31 20.12
CA GLU A 107 -7.34 9.87 20.20
C GLU A 107 -7.50 8.49 20.85
N ASN A 108 -6.41 7.85 21.31
CA ASN A 108 -6.42 6.51 21.91
C ASN A 108 -7.06 5.46 20.97
N LYS A 109 -6.70 5.52 19.68
CA LYS A 109 -7.21 4.64 18.62
C LYS A 109 -6.34 3.42 18.32
N ILE A 110 -5.23 3.24 19.05
CA ILE A 110 -4.27 2.14 18.87
C ILE A 110 -4.46 1.15 20.03
N PRO A 111 -5.08 -0.02 19.81
CA PRO A 111 -5.41 -0.97 20.89
C PRO A 111 -4.19 -1.49 21.65
N ASP A 112 -3.05 -1.65 20.97
CA ASP A 112 -1.82 -2.21 21.56
C ASP A 112 -1.17 -1.29 22.61
N ILE A 113 -1.52 0.00 22.61
CA ILE A 113 -1.01 0.98 23.55
C ILE A 113 -1.84 0.91 24.84
N VAL A 114 -1.41 0.05 25.76
CA VAL A 114 -1.99 -0.03 27.11
C VAL A 114 -1.39 1.06 27.99
N TYR A 115 -2.26 1.95 28.48
CA TYR A 115 -1.86 3.11 29.28
C TYR A 115 -0.95 2.77 30.48
N GLU A 116 -1.32 1.76 31.28
CA GLU A 116 -0.55 1.38 32.48
C GLU A 116 0.87 0.91 32.17
N LYS A 117 1.08 0.38 30.96
CA LYS A 117 2.39 -0.09 30.51
C LYS A 117 3.24 1.06 29.95
N TYR A 118 2.63 2.01 29.25
CA TYR A 118 3.34 3.00 28.43
C TYR A 118 3.09 4.45 28.84
N ARG A 119 2.70 4.71 30.09
CA ARG A 119 2.38 6.06 30.57
C ARG A 119 3.50 7.06 30.31
N LYS A 120 4.76 6.70 30.60
CA LYS A 120 5.91 7.63 30.48
C LYS A 120 6.19 7.95 29.02
N GLU A 121 6.11 6.94 28.18
CA GLU A 121 6.30 7.01 26.73
C GLU A 121 5.21 7.87 26.10
N LEU A 122 3.95 7.75 26.52
CA LEU A 122 2.86 8.59 26.02
C LEU A 122 3.03 10.07 26.35
N VAL A 123 3.51 10.40 27.56
CA VAL A 123 3.90 11.78 27.90
C VAL A 123 5.08 12.22 27.05
N GLY A 124 6.08 11.36 26.86
CA GLY A 124 7.25 11.62 26.02
C GLY A 124 6.89 11.88 24.56
N LEU A 125 5.96 11.12 23.98
CA LEU A 125 5.44 11.32 22.62
C LEU A 125 4.79 12.70 22.48
N GLY A 126 4.00 13.12 23.47
CA GLY A 126 3.39 14.45 23.45
C GLY A 126 4.41 15.58 23.56
N ILE A 127 5.42 15.44 24.43
CA ILE A 127 6.52 16.42 24.52
C ILE A 127 7.33 16.46 23.20
N THR A 128 7.60 15.30 22.61
CA THR A 128 8.29 15.17 21.31
C THR A 128 7.51 15.90 20.23
N ASP A 129 6.19 15.77 20.22
CA ASP A 129 5.32 16.45 19.27
C ASP A 129 5.22 17.97 19.51
N MET A 130 5.26 18.44 20.76
CA MET A 130 5.40 19.86 21.08
C MET A 130 6.69 20.43 20.51
N TYR A 131 7.82 19.73 20.71
CA TYR A 131 9.12 20.14 20.19
C TYR A 131 9.14 20.16 18.65
N ARG A 132 8.52 19.17 17.99
CA ARG A 132 8.33 19.20 16.52
C ARG A 132 7.63 20.50 16.08
N VAL A 133 6.52 20.88 16.72
CA VAL A 133 5.79 22.09 16.32
C VAL A 133 6.62 23.36 16.53
N MET A 134 7.40 23.43 17.62
CA MET A 134 8.36 24.54 17.82
C MET A 134 9.32 24.66 16.63
N LEU A 135 9.83 23.55 16.11
CA LEU A 135 10.75 23.53 14.97
C LEU A 135 10.06 23.87 13.64
N GLU A 136 8.87 23.34 13.38
CA GLU A 136 8.19 23.52 12.08
C GLU A 136 7.49 24.86 11.92
N LYS A 137 7.00 25.42 13.02
CA LYS A 137 6.27 26.69 13.03
C LYS A 137 7.08 27.85 13.62
N GLU A 138 8.31 27.58 14.03
CA GLU A 138 9.21 28.56 14.66
C GLU A 138 8.57 29.26 15.88
N ILE A 139 7.73 28.52 16.63
CA ILE A 139 7.05 29.06 17.81
C ILE A 139 7.83 28.80 19.10
N VAL A 140 7.71 29.73 20.05
CA VAL A 140 8.42 29.66 21.33
C VAL A 140 7.83 28.61 22.27
N GLN A 141 8.66 28.12 23.19
CA GLN A 141 8.33 27.07 24.15
C GLN A 141 7.10 27.41 25.01
N GLU A 142 6.99 28.66 25.47
CA GLU A 142 5.86 29.11 26.27
C GLU A 142 4.51 28.94 25.54
N THR A 143 4.47 29.18 24.23
CA THR A 143 3.26 29.03 23.41
C THR A 143 2.78 27.57 23.40
N VAL A 144 3.68 26.61 23.15
CA VAL A 144 3.30 25.19 23.14
C VAL A 144 2.98 24.68 24.54
N GLU A 145 3.66 25.17 25.58
CA GLU A 145 3.38 24.80 26.98
C GLU A 145 2.00 25.26 27.44
N ASN A 146 1.56 26.46 27.04
CA ASN A 146 0.21 26.95 27.33
C ASN A 146 -0.87 26.09 26.67
N ASP A 147 -0.56 25.55 25.48
CA ASP A 147 -1.43 24.70 24.67
C ASP A 147 -1.18 23.19 24.81
N TYR A 148 -0.47 22.75 25.87
CA TYR A 148 0.03 21.36 26.00
C TYR A 148 -1.05 20.27 25.79
N LYS A 149 -2.31 20.57 26.12
CA LYS A 149 -3.44 19.63 25.98
C LYS A 149 -3.71 19.22 24.53
N LYS A 150 -3.25 19.98 23.52
CA LYS A 150 -3.36 19.64 22.09
C LYS A 150 -2.40 18.52 21.65
N TYR A 151 -1.40 18.22 22.47
CA TYR A 151 -0.28 17.34 22.14
C TYR A 151 -0.20 16.11 23.05
N ILE A 152 -0.90 16.12 24.19
CA ILE A 152 -0.89 15.02 25.15
C ILE A 152 -2.08 14.08 24.88
N PRO A 153 -1.88 12.75 24.83
CA PRO A 153 -2.96 11.80 24.60
C PRO A 153 -4.13 11.96 25.59
N LYS A 154 -5.36 11.81 25.09
CA LYS A 154 -6.59 12.00 25.89
C LYS A 154 -6.59 11.14 27.15
N GLU A 155 -6.08 9.92 27.08
CA GLU A 155 -6.05 9.00 28.22
C GLU A 155 -5.07 9.45 29.32
N VAL A 156 -3.95 10.09 28.96
CA VAL A 156 -3.01 10.70 29.91
C VAL A 156 -3.65 11.91 30.60
N LEU A 157 -4.35 12.76 29.82
CA LEU A 157 -5.03 13.94 30.37
C LEU A 157 -6.11 13.57 31.38
N LYS A 158 -6.90 12.52 31.11
CA LYS A 158 -7.93 12.03 32.03
C LYS A 158 -7.36 11.62 33.39
N ARG A 159 -6.17 10.99 33.42
CA ARG A 159 -5.61 10.36 34.63
C ARG A 159 -4.58 11.23 35.38
N HIS A 160 -3.83 12.11 34.70
CA HIS A 160 -2.73 12.88 35.33
C HIS A 160 -2.54 14.33 34.83
N ALA A 161 -3.60 15.04 34.44
CA ALA A 161 -3.48 16.41 33.96
C ALA A 161 -2.71 17.39 34.87
N PHE A 162 -2.72 17.18 36.19
CA PHE A 162 -2.11 18.11 37.18
C PHE A 162 -0.59 18.02 37.31
N PHE A 163 0.04 16.90 36.92
CA PHE A 163 1.46 16.64 37.22
C PHE A 163 2.37 16.69 35.99
N ILE A 164 1.86 17.06 34.81
CA ILE A 164 2.61 16.97 33.54
C ILE A 164 3.29 18.27 33.12
N LYS A 165 2.89 19.44 33.65
CA LYS A 165 3.48 20.74 33.24
C LYS A 165 4.98 20.85 33.53
N LYS A 166 5.40 20.51 34.74
CA LYS A 166 6.83 20.57 35.12
C LYS A 166 7.70 19.60 34.28
N PRO A 167 7.32 18.31 34.12
CA PRO A 167 8.01 17.41 33.19
C PRO A 167 8.09 17.92 31.75
N ILE A 168 7.03 18.53 31.23
CA ILE A 168 7.02 19.14 29.89
C ILE A 168 8.10 20.24 29.82
N HIS A 169 8.07 21.19 30.76
CA HIS A 169 8.99 22.32 30.78
C HIS A 169 10.46 21.89 30.87
N ASP A 170 10.78 21.02 31.82
CA ASP A 170 12.15 20.55 32.06
C ASP A 170 12.68 19.78 30.84
N THR A 171 11.83 18.97 30.21
CA THR A 171 12.22 18.13 29.07
C THR A 171 12.37 18.95 27.79
N LEU A 172 11.44 19.88 27.48
CA LEU A 172 11.57 20.76 26.31
C LEU A 172 12.84 21.62 26.41
N SER A 173 13.11 22.18 27.58
CA SER A 173 14.31 22.98 27.84
C SER A 173 15.60 22.19 27.63
N LYS A 174 15.57 20.88 27.90
CA LYS A 174 16.70 19.97 27.66
C LYS A 174 16.84 19.61 26.18
N ILE A 175 15.76 19.19 25.53
CA ILE A 175 15.78 18.72 24.12
C ILE A 175 16.16 19.86 23.17
N LYS A 176 15.72 21.09 23.45
CA LYS A 176 16.07 22.27 22.64
C LYS A 176 17.58 22.49 22.50
N LYS A 177 18.37 22.06 23.48
CA LYS A 177 19.85 22.19 23.45
C LYS A 177 20.52 21.21 22.48
N SER A 178 19.82 20.16 22.05
CA SER A 178 20.39 19.12 21.18
C SER A 178 20.42 19.50 19.71
N GLY A 179 19.72 20.56 19.28
CA GLY A 179 19.82 21.10 17.91
C GLY A 179 19.26 20.18 16.81
N HIS A 180 18.34 19.27 17.13
CA HIS A 180 17.72 18.37 16.13
C HIS A 180 16.73 19.09 15.22
N ASP A 181 16.61 18.63 13.97
CA ASP A 181 15.57 19.07 13.02
C ASP A 181 14.22 18.36 13.22
N ALA A 182 13.15 18.89 12.62
CA ALA A 182 11.80 18.35 12.75
C ALA A 182 11.66 16.91 12.20
N TRP A 183 12.44 16.55 11.17
CA TRP A 183 12.39 15.23 10.57
C TRP A 183 13.00 14.16 11.47
N TYR A 184 14.06 14.50 12.20
CA TYR A 184 14.62 13.65 13.24
C TYR A 184 13.59 13.42 14.35
N VAL A 185 12.91 14.48 14.79
CA VAL A 185 11.88 14.40 15.84
C VAL A 185 10.71 13.51 15.40
N LYS A 186 10.23 13.63 14.15
CA LYS A 186 9.23 12.73 13.58
C LYS A 186 9.70 11.27 13.54
N ALA A 187 10.96 11.03 13.21
CA ALA A 187 11.54 9.70 13.17
C ALA A 187 11.61 9.06 14.56
N GLU A 188 12.03 9.81 15.58
CA GLU A 188 12.07 9.31 16.97
C GLU A 188 10.67 9.06 17.53
N TYR A 189 9.69 9.90 17.20
CA TYR A 189 8.29 9.66 17.55
C TYR A 189 7.80 8.33 16.97
N LEU A 190 7.98 8.11 15.65
CA LEU A 190 7.54 6.89 14.99
C LEU A 190 8.32 5.66 15.46
N ARG A 191 9.61 5.79 15.75
CA ARG A 191 10.43 4.71 16.34
C ARG A 191 9.88 4.30 17.70
N GLN A 192 9.57 5.27 18.56
CA GLN A 192 9.01 4.99 19.88
C GLN A 192 7.61 4.36 19.78
N LEU A 193 6.79 4.81 18.82
CA LEU A 193 5.49 4.17 18.55
C LEU A 193 5.65 2.71 18.11
N ASP A 194 6.58 2.41 17.22
CA ASP A 194 6.81 1.04 16.73
C ASP A 194 7.28 0.09 17.84
N LEU A 195 8.04 0.60 18.83
CA LEU A 195 8.38 -0.17 20.04
C LEU A 195 7.17 -0.47 20.94
N MET A 196 6.19 0.44 20.98
CA MET A 196 4.99 0.30 21.82
C MET A 196 3.90 -0.55 21.14
N ALA A 197 3.78 -0.41 19.82
CA ALA A 197 2.76 -0.97 18.96
C ALA A 197 3.35 -1.31 17.57
N SER A 198 4.16 -2.36 17.50
CA SER A 198 4.82 -2.81 16.26
C SER A 198 3.84 -3.21 15.16
N GLU A 199 2.63 -3.65 15.55
CA GLU A 199 1.53 -3.97 14.65
C GLU A 199 0.62 -2.78 14.35
N TYR A 200 1.03 -1.53 14.59
CA TYR A 200 0.24 -0.35 14.22
C TYR A 200 -0.19 -0.41 12.74
N LEU A 201 -1.50 -0.23 12.49
CA LEU A 201 -2.24 -0.49 11.25
C LEU A 201 -2.73 -1.92 11.00
N ALA A 202 -2.47 -2.88 11.89
CA ALA A 202 -3.15 -4.17 11.84
C ALA A 202 -4.66 -3.96 11.98
N GLU A 203 -5.42 -4.60 11.10
CA GLU A 203 -6.88 -4.53 11.10
C GLU A 203 -7.45 -5.84 11.62
N GLU A 204 -8.47 -5.72 12.47
CA GLU A 204 -9.20 -6.85 13.05
C GLU A 204 -10.65 -6.87 12.58
N TYR A 205 -11.15 -8.06 12.31
CA TYR A 205 -12.51 -8.28 11.85
C TYR A 205 -13.18 -9.40 12.62
N LYS A 206 -14.43 -9.17 13.03
CA LYS A 206 -15.27 -10.24 13.56
C LYS A 206 -15.84 -11.08 12.42
N ALA A 207 -15.73 -12.39 12.55
CA ALA A 207 -16.34 -13.36 11.65
C ALA A 207 -16.68 -14.64 12.42
N VAL A 208 -17.35 -15.56 11.75
CA VAL A 208 -17.57 -16.92 12.24
C VAL A 208 -16.96 -17.93 11.27
N THR A 209 -16.45 -19.03 11.81
CA THR A 209 -16.07 -20.22 11.03
C THR A 209 -16.97 -21.38 11.44
N GLU A 210 -17.16 -22.34 10.54
CA GLU A 210 -17.85 -23.59 10.80
C GLU A 210 -16.87 -24.74 10.55
N GLU A 211 -16.54 -25.47 11.60
CA GLU A 211 -15.69 -26.67 11.53
C GLU A 211 -16.49 -27.84 12.11
N GLU A 212 -16.67 -28.90 11.32
CA GLU A 212 -17.39 -30.12 11.72
C GLU A 212 -18.80 -29.86 12.30
N GLY A 213 -19.50 -28.83 11.78
CA GLY A 213 -20.83 -28.42 12.23
C GLY A 213 -20.83 -27.53 13.48
N ILE A 214 -19.66 -27.20 14.04
CA ILE A 214 -19.52 -26.28 15.18
C ILE A 214 -19.22 -24.88 14.65
N ILE A 215 -20.14 -23.95 14.91
CA ILE A 215 -19.96 -22.53 14.57
C ILE A 215 -19.21 -21.84 15.71
N SER A 216 -18.07 -21.23 15.38
CA SER A 216 -17.22 -20.50 16.33
C SER A 216 -17.07 -19.04 15.93
N SER A 217 -17.33 -18.13 16.88
CA SER A 217 -17.03 -16.70 16.72
C SER A 217 -15.55 -16.42 16.91
N LEU A 218 -14.98 -15.67 15.98
CA LEU A 218 -13.56 -15.38 15.93
C LEU A 218 -13.26 -13.91 15.60
N ILE A 219 -12.02 -13.52 15.90
CA ILE A 219 -11.43 -12.26 15.47
C ILE A 219 -10.31 -12.62 14.51
N VAL A 220 -10.41 -12.19 13.25
CA VAL A 220 -9.37 -12.34 12.23
C VAL A 220 -8.52 -11.09 12.21
N ARG A 221 -7.20 -11.24 12.14
CA ARG A 221 -6.23 -10.16 12.04
C ARG A 221 -5.30 -10.38 10.85
N VAL A 222 -4.98 -9.31 10.13
CA VAL A 222 -3.93 -9.34 9.08
C VAL A 222 -2.69 -8.63 9.59
N SER A 223 -1.61 -9.37 9.74
CA SER A 223 -0.38 -8.98 10.43
C SER A 223 0.85 -9.24 9.57
N PRO A 224 1.17 -8.37 8.58
CA PRO A 224 2.25 -8.62 7.61
C PRO A 224 3.66 -8.55 8.20
N PHE A 225 3.85 -7.96 9.39
CA PHE A 225 5.18 -7.77 10.01
C PHE A 225 5.25 -8.24 11.47
N ALA A 226 4.29 -9.05 11.92
CA ALA A 226 4.38 -9.68 13.23
C ALA A 226 5.52 -10.70 13.30
N VAL A 227 5.88 -11.16 14.50
CA VAL A 227 6.90 -12.22 14.69
C VAL A 227 6.60 -13.46 13.86
N GLU A 228 5.33 -13.82 13.78
CA GLU A 228 4.79 -14.77 12.81
C GLU A 228 3.89 -13.98 11.87
N PRO A 229 4.33 -13.62 10.65
CA PRO A 229 3.52 -12.85 9.71
C PRO A 229 2.35 -13.63 9.13
N GLY A 230 1.32 -12.92 8.67
CA GLY A 230 0.24 -13.49 7.84
C GLY A 230 -1.16 -13.15 8.32
N ILE A 231 -2.11 -14.00 7.92
CA ILE A 231 -3.51 -13.93 8.33
C ILE A 231 -3.69 -14.84 9.54
N LYS A 232 -4.23 -14.28 10.63
CA LYS A 232 -4.41 -14.98 11.90
C LYS A 232 -5.83 -14.89 12.40
N TYR A 233 -6.19 -15.77 13.31
CA TYR A 233 -7.43 -15.65 14.06
C TYR A 233 -7.25 -16.05 15.52
N CYS A 234 -8.12 -15.54 16.38
CA CYS A 234 -8.34 -16.08 17.73
C CYS A 234 -9.84 -16.27 17.96
N LEU A 235 -10.20 -17.15 18.88
CA LEU A 235 -11.60 -17.28 19.29
C LEU A 235 -11.99 -16.05 20.10
N GLU A 236 -13.22 -15.54 19.92
CA GLU A 236 -13.67 -14.37 20.67
C GLU A 236 -13.69 -14.62 22.19
N SER A 237 -13.86 -15.90 22.59
CA SER A 237 -13.78 -16.38 23.97
C SER A 237 -12.35 -16.51 24.52
N LYS A 238 -11.32 -16.52 23.68
CA LYS A 238 -9.89 -16.72 24.04
C LYS A 238 -8.98 -15.83 23.19
N LYS A 239 -8.98 -14.53 23.50
CA LYS A 239 -8.29 -13.49 22.71
C LYS A 239 -6.76 -13.48 22.87
N ASP A 240 -6.25 -14.24 23.81
CA ASP A 240 -4.83 -14.39 24.12
C ASP A 240 -4.14 -15.43 23.23
N LYS A 241 -4.90 -16.31 22.56
CA LYS A 241 -4.35 -17.39 21.74
C LYS A 241 -4.64 -17.17 20.25
N TRP A 242 -3.62 -16.73 19.52
CA TRP A 242 -3.66 -16.55 18.07
C TRP A 242 -3.23 -17.80 17.32
N HIS A 243 -3.91 -18.09 16.22
CA HIS A 243 -3.67 -19.20 15.32
C HIS A 243 -3.43 -18.65 13.90
N CYS A 244 -2.42 -19.17 13.21
CA CYS A 244 -2.13 -18.78 11.84
C CYS A 244 -3.06 -19.52 10.86
N ILE A 245 -3.67 -18.78 9.94
CA ILE A 245 -4.40 -19.34 8.79
C ILE A 245 -3.40 -19.66 7.68
N CYS A 246 -2.61 -18.65 7.28
CA CYS A 246 -1.53 -18.76 6.30
C CYS A 246 -0.69 -17.48 6.25
N ALA A 247 0.53 -17.59 5.71
CA ALA A 247 1.30 -16.44 5.25
C ALA A 247 0.69 -15.87 3.96
N LEU A 248 1.06 -14.64 3.58
CA LEU A 248 0.53 -14.02 2.37
C LEU A 248 1.03 -14.76 1.10
N GLU A 249 2.24 -15.30 1.15
CA GLU A 249 2.89 -16.03 0.05
C GLU A 249 2.20 -17.37 -0.22
N ASP A 250 1.55 -17.95 0.78
CA ASP A 250 0.85 -19.23 0.71
C ASP A 250 -0.57 -19.09 0.13
N LEU A 251 -1.04 -17.88 -0.15
CA LEU A 251 -2.34 -17.67 -0.76
C LEU A 251 -2.36 -18.18 -2.22
N GLY A 252 -3.39 -18.96 -2.53
CA GLY A 252 -3.71 -19.42 -3.87
C GLY A 252 -4.72 -18.48 -4.55
N PHE A 253 -5.92 -18.36 -3.97
CA PHE A 253 -6.95 -17.40 -4.39
C PHE A 253 -7.92 -17.11 -3.24
N ILE A 254 -8.68 -16.03 -3.35
CA ILE A 254 -9.78 -15.72 -2.45
C ILE A 254 -11.09 -15.63 -3.23
N SER A 255 -12.13 -16.34 -2.77
CA SER A 255 -13.45 -16.33 -3.40
C SER A 255 -14.50 -15.73 -2.45
N LEU A 256 -15.46 -14.97 -3.01
CA LEU A 256 -16.52 -14.30 -2.26
C LEU A 256 -17.87 -14.92 -2.57
N ARG A 257 -18.71 -15.06 -1.54
CA ARG A 257 -20.10 -15.49 -1.68
C ARG A 257 -21.05 -14.36 -1.30
N LYS A 258 -22.25 -14.38 -1.88
CA LYS A 258 -23.28 -13.34 -1.66
C LYS A 258 -23.77 -13.25 -0.21
N ASP A 259 -23.62 -14.32 0.57
CA ASP A 259 -23.99 -14.41 1.98
C ASP A 259 -22.91 -13.89 2.94
N SER A 260 -21.94 -13.11 2.43
CA SER A 260 -20.79 -12.57 3.17
C SER A 260 -19.79 -13.63 3.66
N THR A 261 -19.74 -14.78 2.99
CA THR A 261 -18.75 -15.83 3.23
C THR A 261 -17.54 -15.66 2.30
N VAL A 262 -16.34 -15.77 2.87
CA VAL A 262 -15.04 -15.75 2.19
C VAL A 262 -14.43 -17.13 2.27
N GLU A 263 -13.90 -17.62 1.16
CA GLU A 263 -13.01 -18.76 1.10
C GLU A 263 -11.57 -18.26 0.91
N ILE A 264 -10.70 -18.59 1.84
CA ILE A 264 -9.25 -18.38 1.74
C ILE A 264 -8.65 -19.69 1.25
N SER A 265 -8.40 -19.78 -0.06
CA SER A 265 -7.73 -20.93 -0.65
C SER A 265 -6.22 -20.76 -0.60
N ARG A 266 -5.54 -21.80 -0.15
CA ARG A 266 -4.09 -21.85 0.05
C ARG A 266 -3.45 -22.67 -1.06
N ARG A 267 -2.20 -22.36 -1.41
CA ARG A 267 -1.42 -23.15 -2.39
C ARG A 267 -1.30 -24.61 -1.94
N ASN A 268 -1.22 -24.81 -0.63
CA ASN A 268 -1.21 -26.12 0.01
C ASN A 268 -2.18 -26.13 1.20
N GLY A 269 -2.83 -27.27 1.44
CA GLY A 269 -3.72 -27.48 2.58
C GLY A 269 -5.19 -27.12 2.32
N ILE A 270 -6.01 -27.30 3.35
CA ILE A 270 -7.47 -27.15 3.28
C ILE A 270 -7.86 -25.66 3.23
N PRO A 271 -8.81 -25.23 2.39
CA PRO A 271 -9.30 -23.85 2.42
C PRO A 271 -9.89 -23.46 3.77
N PHE A 272 -9.75 -22.19 4.16
CA PHE A 272 -10.33 -21.66 5.40
C PHE A 272 -11.54 -20.78 5.07
N TYR A 273 -12.66 -20.97 5.77
CA TYR A 273 -13.90 -20.25 5.51
C TYR A 273 -14.21 -19.26 6.62
N LEU A 274 -14.62 -18.05 6.22
CA LEU A 274 -14.97 -16.96 7.14
C LEU A 274 -16.28 -16.34 6.72
N LYS A 275 -17.28 -16.32 7.61
CA LYS A 275 -18.53 -15.59 7.37
C LYS A 275 -18.55 -14.31 8.18
N PHE A 276 -18.64 -13.19 7.49
CA PHE A 276 -18.67 -11.85 8.08
C PHE A 276 -20.11 -11.41 8.35
N ASN A 277 -20.28 -10.47 9.30
CA ASN A 277 -21.60 -9.95 9.65
C ASN A 277 -22.30 -9.24 8.50
N ASN A 278 -21.55 -8.66 7.56
CA ASN A 278 -22.08 -8.01 6.37
C ASN A 278 -21.02 -7.87 5.27
N MET A 279 -21.50 -7.58 4.07
CA MET A 279 -20.70 -7.38 2.85
C MET A 279 -19.63 -6.29 3.03
N GLN A 280 -19.92 -5.20 3.75
CA GLN A 280 -18.96 -4.10 3.96
C GLN A 280 -17.72 -4.57 4.74
N ASN A 281 -17.90 -5.34 5.82
CA ASN A 281 -16.78 -5.93 6.56
C ASN A 281 -16.02 -6.96 5.73
N MET A 282 -16.74 -7.79 4.99
CA MET A 282 -16.13 -8.77 4.09
C MET A 282 -15.23 -8.10 3.05
N LEU A 283 -15.75 -7.11 2.31
CA LEU A 283 -15.00 -6.42 1.25
C LEU A 283 -13.85 -5.59 1.83
N SER A 284 -14.01 -5.01 3.02
CA SER A 284 -12.92 -4.35 3.73
C SER A 284 -11.80 -5.34 4.06
N PHE A 285 -12.12 -6.50 4.63
CA PHE A 285 -11.13 -7.55 4.92
C PHE A 285 -10.44 -8.06 3.64
N VAL A 286 -11.20 -8.42 2.61
CA VAL A 286 -10.63 -9.01 1.39
C VAL A 286 -9.76 -8.00 0.65
N SER A 287 -10.16 -6.72 0.59
CA SER A 287 -9.33 -5.67 -0.02
C SER A 287 -8.06 -5.36 0.77
N LEU A 288 -8.03 -5.63 2.07
CA LEU A 288 -6.79 -5.57 2.86
C LEU A 288 -5.83 -6.67 2.43
N VAL A 289 -6.31 -7.92 2.40
CA VAL A 289 -5.50 -9.08 2.05
C VAL A 289 -5.01 -8.99 0.61
N ASP A 290 -5.87 -8.58 -0.32
CA ASP A 290 -5.52 -8.37 -1.73
C ASP A 290 -4.47 -7.28 -1.90
N GLY A 291 -4.63 -6.14 -1.23
CA GLY A 291 -3.67 -5.04 -1.29
C GLY A 291 -2.30 -5.41 -0.71
N TYR A 292 -2.26 -6.12 0.43
CA TYR A 292 -1.01 -6.65 0.97
C TYR A 292 -0.41 -7.72 0.06
N TYR A 293 -1.19 -8.63 -0.50
CA TYR A 293 -0.69 -9.62 -1.46
C TYR A 293 -0.02 -8.93 -2.65
N ARG A 294 -0.65 -7.88 -3.18
CA ARG A 294 -0.07 -7.08 -4.26
C ARG A 294 1.24 -6.40 -3.88
N LEU A 295 1.26 -5.77 -2.72
CA LEU A 295 2.39 -4.96 -2.27
C LEU A 295 3.50 -5.77 -1.59
N SER A 296 3.29 -7.06 -1.29
CA SER A 296 4.27 -7.92 -0.63
C SER A 296 4.70 -9.12 -1.50
N VAL A 297 3.82 -9.63 -2.36
CA VAL A 297 4.01 -10.89 -3.09
C VAL A 297 4.00 -10.68 -4.61
N LYS A 298 2.91 -10.13 -5.18
CA LYS A 298 2.73 -9.98 -6.63
C LYS A 298 2.11 -8.65 -7.03
N TRP A 299 2.92 -7.69 -7.46
CA TRP A 299 2.49 -6.34 -7.85
C TRP A 299 1.30 -6.33 -8.82
N THR A 300 1.39 -7.13 -9.87
CA THR A 300 0.39 -7.20 -10.95
C THR A 300 -0.52 -8.41 -10.79
N PHE A 301 -1.13 -8.62 -9.62
CA PHE A 301 -2.13 -9.68 -9.46
C PHE A 301 -3.09 -9.40 -8.31
N ASN A 302 -4.40 -9.36 -8.58
CA ASN A 302 -5.42 -9.39 -7.53
C ASN A 302 -5.68 -10.85 -7.12
N ILE A 303 -5.53 -11.18 -5.84
CA ILE A 303 -5.78 -12.51 -5.28
C ILE A 303 -7.28 -12.86 -5.28
N CYS A 304 -8.13 -11.84 -5.34
CA CYS A 304 -9.58 -11.98 -5.46
C CYS A 304 -10.09 -11.27 -6.71
N LYS A 305 -10.71 -12.02 -7.63
CA LYS A 305 -11.26 -11.48 -8.89
C LYS A 305 -12.35 -10.43 -8.69
N ASP A 306 -13.07 -10.48 -7.58
CA ASP A 306 -14.18 -9.58 -7.27
C ASP A 306 -13.70 -8.28 -6.60
N VAL A 307 -12.45 -8.25 -6.14
CA VAL A 307 -11.78 -7.04 -5.62
C VAL A 307 -10.90 -6.45 -6.72
N ILE A 308 -11.55 -5.68 -7.57
CA ILE A 308 -10.89 -5.02 -8.69
C ILE A 308 -10.07 -3.82 -8.19
N THR A 309 -8.83 -3.72 -8.67
CA THR A 309 -8.02 -2.48 -8.57
C THR A 309 -8.07 -1.74 -9.92
N PRO A 310 -8.84 -0.64 -10.04
CA PRO A 310 -9.03 0.08 -11.31
C PRO A 310 -7.74 0.47 -12.03
N SER A 311 -6.74 0.96 -11.30
CA SER A 311 -5.44 1.34 -11.85
C SER A 311 -4.70 0.14 -12.44
N LEU A 312 -4.79 -1.03 -11.81
CA LEU A 312 -4.20 -2.26 -12.32
C LEU A 312 -4.89 -2.76 -13.60
N LEU A 313 -6.23 -2.67 -13.68
CA LEU A 313 -6.96 -2.94 -14.93
C LEU A 313 -6.50 -2.03 -16.06
N LYS A 314 -6.32 -0.74 -15.78
CA LYS A 314 -5.81 0.22 -16.76
C LYS A 314 -4.39 -0.18 -17.21
N LEU A 315 -3.51 -0.52 -16.28
CA LEU A 315 -2.16 -0.99 -16.57
C LEU A 315 -2.15 -2.23 -17.48
N TYR A 316 -2.97 -3.25 -17.19
CA TYR A 316 -3.07 -4.43 -18.05
C TYR A 316 -3.57 -4.10 -19.45
N SER A 317 -4.62 -3.27 -19.57
CA SER A 317 -5.17 -2.87 -20.87
C SER A 317 -4.12 -2.18 -21.76
N MET A 318 -3.14 -1.51 -21.13
CA MET A 318 -2.05 -0.80 -21.78
C MET A 318 -0.77 -1.64 -21.93
N LYS A 319 -0.71 -2.86 -21.37
CA LYS A 319 0.55 -3.62 -21.16
C LYS A 319 1.63 -2.79 -20.44
N CYS A 320 1.21 -1.96 -19.49
CA CYS A 320 2.05 -1.02 -18.75
C CYS A 320 2.45 -1.58 -17.38
N HIS A 321 3.69 -1.35 -16.95
CA HIS A 321 4.23 -1.90 -15.68
C HIS A 321 3.84 -1.13 -14.41
N GLY A 322 3.32 0.09 -14.55
CA GLY A 322 3.22 1.04 -13.43
C GLY A 322 4.58 1.71 -13.15
N PRO A 323 4.74 2.36 -11.99
CA PRO A 323 5.87 3.26 -11.70
C PRO A 323 7.15 2.52 -11.28
N VAL A 324 7.61 1.58 -12.10
CA VAL A 324 8.73 0.66 -11.79
C VAL A 324 10.13 1.26 -11.94
N GLY A 325 10.25 2.46 -12.52
CA GLY A 325 11.55 3.10 -12.79
C GLY A 325 12.31 2.52 -13.99
N GLY A 326 13.31 3.27 -14.47
CA GLY A 326 14.09 2.90 -15.66
C GLY A 326 15.03 1.71 -15.44
N GLU A 327 15.64 1.60 -14.26
CA GLU A 327 16.56 0.52 -13.90
C GLU A 327 15.90 -0.86 -14.04
N PHE A 328 14.70 -1.03 -13.48
CA PHE A 328 13.92 -2.26 -13.63
C PHE A 328 13.61 -2.58 -15.09
N SER A 329 13.17 -1.57 -15.84
CA SER A 329 12.80 -1.72 -17.26
C SER A 329 13.99 -2.18 -18.11
N TYR A 330 15.15 -1.57 -17.91
CA TYR A 330 16.36 -1.91 -18.67
C TYR A 330 16.84 -3.32 -18.36
N ALA A 331 16.88 -3.68 -17.07
CA ALA A 331 17.27 -5.03 -16.64
C ALA A 331 16.35 -6.08 -17.26
N LYS A 332 15.03 -5.84 -17.30
CA LYS A 332 14.07 -6.76 -17.91
C LYS A 332 14.24 -6.91 -19.43
N LEU A 333 14.49 -5.81 -20.15
CA LEU A 333 14.76 -5.86 -21.60
C LEU A 333 16.02 -6.67 -21.92
N GLU A 334 17.06 -6.50 -21.12
CA GLU A 334 18.30 -7.25 -21.22
C GLU A 334 18.07 -8.74 -20.92
N GLU A 335 17.47 -9.06 -19.76
CA GLU A 335 17.27 -10.44 -19.31
C GLU A 335 16.36 -11.23 -20.24
N LYS A 336 15.23 -10.64 -20.69
CA LYS A 336 14.20 -11.39 -21.43
C LYS A 336 14.39 -11.40 -22.94
N ARG A 337 15.15 -10.44 -23.49
CA ARG A 337 15.31 -10.28 -24.95
C ARG A 337 16.73 -9.97 -25.39
N GLY A 338 17.72 -9.93 -24.50
CA GLY A 338 19.10 -9.62 -24.85
C GLY A 338 19.26 -8.24 -25.50
N ASN A 339 18.40 -7.28 -25.11
CA ASN A 339 18.33 -5.95 -25.73
C ASN A 339 18.11 -5.96 -27.26
N THR A 340 17.36 -6.94 -27.78
CA THR A 340 17.02 -7.01 -29.21
C THR A 340 16.38 -5.70 -29.70
N PRO A 341 16.86 -5.08 -30.80
CA PRO A 341 16.28 -3.85 -31.32
C PRO A 341 14.79 -3.98 -31.62
N GLY A 342 14.02 -2.96 -31.23
CA GLY A 342 12.56 -2.96 -31.38
C GLY A 342 11.78 -3.53 -30.20
N CYS A 343 12.43 -4.25 -29.28
CA CYS A 343 11.82 -4.63 -28.01
C CYS A 343 11.71 -3.40 -27.10
N PHE A 344 10.57 -3.23 -26.45
CA PHE A 344 10.32 -2.09 -25.58
C PHE A 344 9.44 -2.42 -24.38
N ILE A 345 9.49 -1.56 -23.36
CA ILE A 345 8.64 -1.57 -22.18
C ILE A 345 7.91 -0.24 -22.05
N LEU A 346 6.60 -0.32 -21.79
CA LEU A 346 5.80 0.80 -21.34
C LEU A 346 5.69 0.79 -19.81
N ARG A 347 5.97 1.92 -19.17
CA ARG A 347 5.83 2.11 -17.71
C ARG A 347 5.26 3.47 -17.35
N GLU A 348 4.61 3.58 -16.20
CA GLU A 348 4.28 4.89 -15.61
C GLU A 348 5.57 5.56 -15.12
N SER A 349 5.55 6.89 -15.04
CA SER A 349 6.59 7.62 -14.32
C SER A 349 6.50 7.34 -12.82
N ASP A 350 7.65 7.11 -12.21
CA ASP A 350 7.90 7.00 -10.77
C ASP A 350 7.80 8.32 -10.00
N SER A 351 7.62 9.44 -10.69
CA SER A 351 7.70 10.78 -10.11
C SER A 351 6.60 11.73 -10.59
N LYS A 352 5.97 11.46 -11.75
CA LYS A 352 4.99 12.38 -12.35
C LYS A 352 3.70 11.65 -12.75
N TYR A 353 2.58 12.09 -12.22
CA TYR A 353 1.26 11.64 -12.68
C TYR A 353 1.03 11.96 -14.15
N ASN A 354 0.28 11.10 -14.84
CA ASN A 354 -0.07 11.22 -16.26
C ASN A 354 1.13 11.21 -17.22
N ILE A 355 2.34 10.96 -16.73
CA ILE A 355 3.52 10.74 -17.56
C ILE A 355 3.85 9.26 -17.56
N PHE A 356 4.12 8.76 -18.75
CA PHE A 356 4.58 7.41 -19.03
C PHE A 356 5.92 7.49 -19.75
N TYR A 357 6.61 6.37 -19.81
CA TYR A 357 7.86 6.20 -20.54
C TYR A 357 7.81 4.94 -21.38
N ILE A 358 8.32 5.04 -22.60
CA ILE A 358 8.62 3.90 -23.47
C ILE A 358 10.14 3.76 -23.48
N ASP A 359 10.64 2.69 -22.85
CA ASP A 359 12.05 2.32 -22.91
C ASP A 359 12.22 1.32 -24.03
N VAL A 360 13.03 1.65 -25.04
CA VAL A 360 13.16 0.86 -26.26
C VAL A 360 14.62 0.57 -26.58
N CYS A 361 14.89 -0.66 -26.99
CA CYS A 361 16.17 -1.05 -27.55
C CYS A 361 16.26 -0.52 -28.98
N VAL A 362 17.12 0.47 -29.21
CA VAL A 362 17.33 1.04 -30.55
C VAL A 362 18.53 0.37 -31.23
N LYS A 363 18.55 0.39 -32.57
CA LYS A 363 19.70 -0.07 -33.35
C LYS A 363 20.96 0.72 -32.97
N ASP A 364 22.09 0.04 -32.99
CA ASP A 364 23.42 0.62 -32.71
C ASP A 364 23.59 1.26 -31.31
N SER A 365 22.71 0.93 -30.37
CA SER A 365 22.84 1.32 -28.95
C SER A 365 23.03 0.09 -28.08
N SER A 366 24.00 0.16 -27.17
CA SER A 366 24.23 -0.90 -26.17
C SER A 366 23.25 -0.88 -25.00
N LYS A 367 22.41 0.16 -24.90
CA LYS A 367 21.43 0.34 -23.82
C LYS A 367 20.08 0.80 -24.35
N PRO A 368 18.96 0.45 -23.69
CA PRO A 368 17.66 1.02 -24.02
C PRO A 368 17.66 2.55 -23.88
N GLN A 369 16.86 3.21 -24.72
CA GLN A 369 16.60 4.65 -24.65
C GLN A 369 15.19 4.91 -24.15
N THR A 370 15.04 5.94 -23.30
CA THR A 370 13.75 6.34 -22.72
C THR A 370 13.11 7.48 -23.51
N PHE A 371 11.87 7.26 -23.95
CA PHE A 371 11.04 8.27 -24.60
C PHE A 371 9.82 8.59 -23.75
N LYS A 372 9.55 9.89 -23.54
CA LYS A 372 8.39 10.37 -22.78
C LYS A 372 7.10 10.16 -23.56
N LEU A 373 6.08 9.62 -22.90
CA LEU A 373 4.71 9.55 -23.39
C LEU A 373 3.79 10.28 -22.41
N GLU A 374 3.14 11.35 -22.85
CA GLU A 374 2.24 12.14 -22.02
C GLU A 374 0.78 11.74 -22.26
N TYR A 375 0.08 11.37 -21.19
CA TYR A 375 -1.37 11.14 -21.21
C TYR A 375 -2.10 12.46 -20.97
N VAL A 376 -2.83 12.92 -21.98
CA VAL A 376 -3.57 14.19 -21.93
C VAL A 376 -5.02 13.95 -21.52
N SER A 377 -5.68 12.96 -22.14
CA SER A 377 -7.07 12.58 -21.90
C SER A 377 -7.32 11.13 -22.35
N PRO A 378 -8.51 10.53 -22.09
CA PRO A 378 -8.82 9.13 -22.43
C PRO A 378 -8.46 8.68 -23.85
N ASP A 379 -8.49 9.59 -24.83
CA ASP A 379 -8.18 9.32 -26.23
C ASP A 379 -7.11 10.29 -26.77
N SER A 380 -6.11 10.65 -25.96
CA SER A 380 -5.08 11.60 -26.40
C SER A 380 -3.75 11.39 -25.67
N PHE A 381 -2.75 10.97 -26.44
CA PHE A 381 -1.37 10.80 -26.04
C PHE A 381 -0.45 11.65 -26.92
N ILE A 382 0.62 12.19 -26.31
CA ILE A 382 1.70 12.89 -27.01
C ILE A 382 3.00 12.13 -26.76
N PHE A 383 3.63 11.63 -27.82
CA PHE A 383 4.87 10.86 -27.73
C PHE A 383 6.07 11.74 -28.12
N HIS A 384 7.08 11.84 -27.27
CA HIS A 384 8.38 12.46 -27.53
C HIS A 384 8.34 13.80 -28.31
N ASN A 385 7.43 14.71 -27.93
CA ASN A 385 7.21 16.01 -28.58
C ASN A 385 6.81 15.93 -30.07
N ASP A 386 6.26 14.79 -30.51
CA ASP A 386 5.60 14.66 -31.79
C ASP A 386 4.44 15.68 -31.87
N VAL A 387 4.30 16.30 -33.04
CA VAL A 387 3.17 17.19 -33.35
C VAL A 387 1.85 16.40 -33.44
N THR A 388 1.95 15.10 -33.69
CA THR A 388 0.83 14.17 -33.80
C THR A 388 0.31 13.79 -32.43
N ARG A 389 -1.01 13.87 -32.26
CA ARG A 389 -1.70 13.28 -31.11
C ARG A 389 -2.19 11.89 -31.48
N TYR A 390 -1.90 10.93 -30.61
CA TYR A 390 -2.33 9.56 -30.77
C TYR A 390 -3.54 9.31 -29.89
N ASN A 391 -4.60 8.77 -30.47
CA ASN A 391 -5.83 8.48 -29.76
C ASN A 391 -5.76 7.18 -28.96
N SER A 392 -4.77 6.33 -29.25
CA SER A 392 -4.54 5.08 -28.51
C SER A 392 -3.09 4.61 -28.62
N LEU A 393 -2.68 3.75 -27.68
CA LEU A 393 -1.37 3.08 -27.74
C LEU A 393 -1.19 2.22 -29.00
N PRO A 394 -2.19 1.44 -29.46
CA PRO A 394 -2.08 0.72 -30.73
C PRO A 394 -1.81 1.65 -31.92
N GLN A 395 -2.44 2.83 -31.97
CA GLN A 395 -2.18 3.80 -33.04
C GLN A 395 -0.74 4.33 -32.99
N LEU A 396 -0.25 4.65 -31.78
CA LEU A 396 1.15 5.04 -31.59
C LEU A 396 2.11 3.93 -32.05
N MET A 397 1.89 2.70 -31.60
CA MET A 397 2.73 1.56 -31.97
C MET A 397 2.75 1.35 -33.49
N ALA A 398 1.60 1.44 -34.16
CA ALA A 398 1.51 1.33 -35.61
C ALA A 398 2.31 2.43 -36.35
N ALA A 399 2.31 3.66 -35.83
CA ALA A 399 3.05 4.76 -36.42
C ALA A 399 4.58 4.60 -36.31
N TYR A 400 5.06 3.88 -35.29
CA TYR A 400 6.48 3.62 -35.03
C TYR A 400 6.89 2.17 -35.31
N ASN A 401 6.13 1.41 -36.11
CA ASN A 401 6.42 -0.01 -36.42
C ASN A 401 7.37 -0.19 -37.62
N ARG A 402 8.24 0.79 -37.88
CA ARG A 402 9.21 0.74 -38.98
C ARG A 402 10.58 0.35 -38.44
N GLU A 403 11.09 -0.83 -38.86
CA GLU A 403 12.40 -1.34 -38.42
C GLU A 403 13.57 -0.43 -38.78
N ASP A 404 13.46 0.32 -39.88
CA ASP A 404 14.46 1.30 -40.35
C ASP A 404 14.32 2.67 -39.67
N GLY A 405 13.27 2.86 -38.86
CA GLY A 405 13.00 4.12 -38.17
C GLY A 405 13.96 4.39 -37.02
N PRO A 406 14.17 5.68 -36.66
CA PRO A 406 15.02 6.06 -35.53
C PRO A 406 14.47 5.56 -34.19
N ILE A 407 13.15 5.41 -34.09
CA ILE A 407 12.45 4.75 -32.99
C ILE A 407 11.61 3.65 -33.62
N TYR A 408 11.95 2.40 -33.31
CA TYR A 408 11.21 1.23 -33.77
C TYR A 408 10.51 0.56 -32.57
N LEU A 409 9.18 0.51 -32.61
CA LEU A 409 8.35 -0.13 -31.58
C LEU A 409 7.78 -1.44 -32.14
N GLY A 410 8.58 -2.50 -32.09
CA GLY A 410 8.23 -3.83 -32.62
C GLY A 410 7.49 -4.69 -31.59
N GLU A 411 8.14 -5.00 -30.46
CA GLU A 411 7.61 -5.93 -29.45
C GLU A 411 7.49 -5.25 -28.08
N CYS A 412 6.26 -5.11 -27.58
CA CYS A 412 6.02 -4.68 -26.20
C CYS A 412 6.17 -5.88 -25.25
N LEU A 413 7.12 -5.82 -24.33
CA LEU A 413 7.21 -6.77 -23.22
C LEU A 413 6.13 -6.39 -22.18
N PRO A 414 5.17 -7.26 -21.85
CA PRO A 414 4.15 -6.96 -20.85
C PRO A 414 4.68 -7.21 -19.43
N PRO A 415 4.00 -6.69 -18.38
CA PRO A 415 4.27 -7.06 -17.00
C PRO A 415 4.06 -8.56 -16.77
N SER A 416 4.87 -9.18 -15.90
CA SER A 416 4.69 -10.58 -15.49
C SER A 416 4.51 -10.69 -13.97
N GLU A 417 3.63 -11.59 -13.55
CA GLU A 417 3.31 -11.79 -12.13
C GLU A 417 4.47 -12.33 -11.29
N ASN A 418 5.46 -12.96 -11.92
CA ASN A 418 6.58 -13.62 -11.23
C ASN A 418 7.83 -12.73 -11.15
N GLU A 419 7.72 -11.46 -11.55
CA GLU A 419 8.84 -10.51 -11.52
C GLU A 419 8.97 -9.87 -10.14
N LYS A 420 10.22 -9.73 -9.67
CA LYS A 420 10.54 -8.97 -8.45
C LYS A 420 10.42 -7.47 -8.75
N SER A 421 9.23 -6.93 -8.55
CA SER A 421 8.94 -5.51 -8.78
C SER A 421 9.45 -4.63 -7.63
N PRO A 422 10.00 -3.43 -7.90
CA PRO A 422 10.29 -2.44 -6.86
C PRO A 422 9.02 -1.91 -6.17
N LEU A 423 7.84 -2.25 -6.70
CA LEU A 423 6.53 -1.89 -6.16
C LEU A 423 6.02 -2.90 -5.12
N LEU A 424 6.84 -3.88 -4.73
CA LEU A 424 6.61 -4.70 -3.54
C LEU A 424 6.94 -3.91 -2.26
N LEU A 425 6.20 -2.81 -2.05
CA LEU A 425 6.44 -1.81 -1.00
C LEU A 425 6.33 -2.41 0.42
N CYS A 426 5.47 -3.40 0.60
CA CYS A 426 5.16 -4.06 1.86
C CYS A 426 5.90 -5.41 2.01
N GLN A 427 6.83 -5.74 1.12
CA GLN A 427 7.68 -6.92 1.28
C GLN A 427 8.59 -6.76 2.50
N SER A 428 8.76 -7.83 3.27
CA SER A 428 9.63 -7.87 4.45
C SER A 428 11.11 -7.75 4.04
N ASP A 429 11.87 -6.95 4.81
CA ASP A 429 13.29 -6.74 4.56
C ASP A 429 14.14 -7.99 4.88
N ASN A 430 13.60 -8.95 5.64
CA ASN A 430 14.26 -10.23 5.97
C ASN A 430 14.48 -11.13 4.74
N LEU A 431 13.81 -10.85 3.62
CA LEU A 431 14.02 -11.54 2.34
C LEU A 431 15.16 -10.92 1.51
N THR A 432 15.68 -9.76 1.92
CA THR A 432 16.66 -8.97 1.17
C THR A 432 18.04 -8.90 1.82
N GLY A 433 18.26 -9.60 2.94
CA GLY A 433 19.53 -9.63 3.68
C GLY A 433 20.63 -10.51 3.08
N GLU A 434 20.28 -11.46 2.20
CA GLU A 434 21.22 -12.33 1.49
C GLU A 434 20.62 -12.66 0.12
N SER A 435 20.90 -11.85 -0.92
CA SER A 435 20.79 -12.19 -2.36
C SER A 435 20.57 -10.92 -3.21
N LEU A 436 21.53 -9.99 -3.13
CA LEU A 436 21.90 -9.18 -4.30
C LEU A 436 23.13 -9.77 -5.00
N ILE A 437 23.54 -10.99 -4.63
CA ILE A 437 24.64 -11.74 -5.22
C ILE A 437 24.29 -13.24 -5.21
N ASP A 438 23.15 -13.62 -5.78
CA ASP A 438 23.01 -14.88 -6.55
C ASP A 438 21.54 -15.04 -6.95
N SER A 439 21.20 -14.57 -8.15
CA SER A 439 19.91 -14.85 -8.79
C SER A 439 19.72 -16.34 -9.09
N SER A 440 20.78 -17.15 -9.00
CA SER A 440 20.79 -18.58 -9.31
C SER A 440 20.16 -19.45 -8.21
N THR A 441 20.23 -19.06 -6.94
CA THR A 441 19.80 -19.93 -5.84
C THR A 441 18.31 -19.83 -5.55
N ILE A 442 17.68 -18.66 -5.74
CA ILE A 442 16.24 -18.46 -5.49
C ILE A 442 15.37 -19.06 -6.62
N GLU A 443 15.88 -19.15 -7.85
CA GLU A 443 15.16 -19.82 -8.95
C GLU A 443 14.91 -21.31 -8.70
N SER A 444 15.73 -21.97 -7.88
CA SER A 444 15.55 -23.39 -7.52
C SER A 444 14.33 -23.68 -6.62
N LEU A 445 13.73 -22.66 -5.99
CA LEU A 445 12.55 -22.80 -5.14
C LEU A 445 11.22 -22.63 -5.90
N TYR A 446 11.26 -22.04 -7.10
CA TYR A 446 10.11 -22.01 -8.00
C TYR A 446 10.20 -23.20 -8.94
N VAL A 447 9.57 -24.31 -8.54
CA VAL A 447 9.32 -25.44 -9.45
C VAL A 447 8.58 -24.88 -10.66
N HIS A 448 9.32 -24.71 -11.76
CA HIS A 448 8.72 -24.39 -13.05
C HIS A 448 7.70 -25.48 -13.36
N PRO A 449 6.55 -25.18 -13.99
CA PRO A 449 5.65 -26.22 -14.46
C PRO A 449 6.44 -27.13 -15.39
N ARG A 450 6.82 -28.32 -14.90
CA ARG A 450 7.41 -29.36 -15.74
C ARG A 450 6.26 -29.87 -16.61
N CYS A 451 6.27 -29.51 -17.89
CA CYS A 451 5.45 -30.22 -18.86
C CYS A 451 5.84 -31.69 -18.81
N ILE A 452 5.00 -32.52 -18.17
CA ILE A 452 5.16 -33.97 -18.20
C ILE A 452 4.88 -34.39 -19.64
N ASN A 453 5.86 -35.01 -20.28
CA ASN A 453 5.67 -35.55 -21.61
C ASN A 453 4.56 -36.60 -21.53
N SER A 454 3.59 -36.56 -22.45
CA SER A 454 2.45 -37.50 -22.43
C SER A 454 2.88 -38.97 -22.51
N LYS A 455 4.12 -39.24 -22.96
CA LYS A 455 4.73 -40.57 -22.99
C LYS A 455 5.14 -41.09 -21.60
N ASP A 456 5.33 -40.20 -20.62
CA ASP A 456 5.75 -40.54 -19.26
C ASP A 456 4.57 -40.71 -18.30
N LEU A 457 3.34 -40.53 -18.80
CA LEU A 457 2.11 -40.82 -18.05
C LEU A 457 1.82 -42.32 -18.10
N GLN A 458 2.17 -43.05 -17.03
CA GLN A 458 1.68 -44.41 -16.85
C GLN A 458 0.20 -44.37 -16.43
N ILE A 459 -0.68 -44.77 -17.35
CA ILE A 459 -2.11 -44.94 -17.07
C ILE A 459 -2.29 -46.25 -16.32
N TYR A 460 -2.67 -46.17 -15.04
CA TYR A 460 -3.06 -47.33 -14.26
C TYR A 460 -4.38 -47.88 -14.82
N LYS A 461 -4.32 -49.00 -15.55
CA LYS A 461 -5.52 -49.76 -15.89
C LYS A 461 -5.82 -50.66 -14.70
N GLY A 462 -6.73 -50.22 -13.83
CA GLY A 462 -7.26 -51.05 -12.77
C GLY A 462 -7.87 -52.33 -13.35
N GLN A 463 -7.54 -53.46 -12.74
CA GLN A 463 -8.28 -54.72 -12.90
C GLN A 463 -9.52 -54.70 -12.01
#